data_AF-A0A4R0EP83-F1
#
_entry.id   AF-A0A4R0EP83-F1
#
_cell.length_a   1.000
_cell.length_b   1.000
_cell.length_c   1.000
_cell.angle_alpha   90.00
_cell.angle_beta   90.00
_cell.angle_gamma   90.00
#
_symmetry.space_group_name_H-M   'P 1'
#
loop_
_entity.id
_entity.type
_entity.pdbx_description
1 polymer ?
#
loop_
_entity_poly.entity_id
_entity_poly.type
_entity_poly.pdbx_seq_one_letter_code
_entity_poly.pdbx_strand_id
1 'polypeptide(L)'
;MVKLIKTSILINIIMLVTGCASMMKNSISFAIHYDSGKFIYKNNWPLCGNFYDSDGNMPVKRKTKYLTTDSSCKVSPEGYVPEQIIIEYAPWLTYEEQIKKGYGVPEELRYADGEEAETKRLAIKATQQEGITKIPATAWKQIVLIPPKEVEKYKYQVPEGKGNRSRGKEIHYLISLNPDGSYSIETKLYWVQKYRKNWN
;
A
#
# COMPACT_ATOMS: atom_id res chain seq x y z
N MET A 1 -29.97 6.21 -77.07
CA MET A 1 -29.18 5.24 -76.28
C MET A 1 -28.81 5.89 -74.95
N VAL A 2 -29.57 5.61 -73.90
CA VAL A 2 -29.35 6.16 -72.55
C VAL A 2 -28.69 5.06 -71.71
N LYS A 3 -27.42 5.23 -71.34
CA LYS A 3 -26.73 4.32 -70.41
C LYS A 3 -27.01 4.80 -68.98
N LEU A 4 -27.87 4.07 -68.27
CA LEU A 4 -28.02 4.18 -66.81
C LEU A 4 -26.74 3.66 -66.14
N ILE A 5 -25.98 4.55 -65.52
CA ILE A 5 -24.88 4.17 -64.62
C ILE A 5 -25.50 3.87 -63.26
N LYS A 6 -25.49 2.59 -62.87
CA LYS A 6 -25.91 2.15 -61.53
C LYS A 6 -24.75 2.39 -60.56
N THR A 7 -24.87 3.43 -59.74
CA THR A 7 -23.92 3.72 -58.65
C THR A 7 -24.27 2.83 -57.45
N SER A 8 -23.46 1.81 -57.20
CA SER A 8 -23.58 0.98 -55.99
C SER A 8 -23.02 1.75 -54.79
N ILE A 9 -23.90 2.15 -53.87
CA ILE A 9 -23.52 2.77 -52.59
C ILE A 9 -23.09 1.66 -51.63
N LEU A 10 -21.78 1.50 -51.43
CA LEU A 10 -21.20 0.68 -50.37
C LEU A 10 -21.35 1.42 -49.04
N ILE A 11 -22.40 1.09 -48.27
CA ILE A 11 -22.55 1.52 -46.89
C ILE A 11 -21.57 0.71 -46.04
N ASN A 12 -20.41 1.29 -45.73
CA ASN A 12 -19.55 0.78 -44.67
C ASN A 12 -20.25 0.99 -43.33
N ILE A 13 -20.94 -0.04 -42.85
CA ILE A 13 -21.39 -0.12 -41.45
C ILE A 13 -20.13 -0.29 -40.62
N ILE A 14 -19.58 0.83 -40.13
CA ILE A 14 -18.62 0.82 -39.02
C ILE A 14 -19.42 0.34 -37.81
N MET A 15 -19.32 -0.95 -37.49
CA MET A 15 -19.73 -1.45 -36.19
C MET A 15 -18.84 -0.78 -35.14
N LEU A 16 -19.33 0.32 -34.56
CA LEU A 16 -18.86 0.80 -33.27
C LEU A 16 -19.17 -0.30 -32.27
N VAL A 17 -18.22 -1.23 -32.10
CA VAL A 17 -18.18 -2.09 -30.94
C VAL A 17 -17.87 -1.16 -29.76
N THR A 18 -18.89 -0.47 -29.25
CA THR A 18 -18.95 -0.09 -27.84
C THR A 18 -19.14 -1.37 -27.06
N GLY A 19 -18.15 -2.26 -27.15
CA GLY A 19 -18.09 -3.47 -26.37
C GLY A 19 -18.10 -3.02 -24.92
N CYS A 20 -18.97 -3.66 -24.13
CA CYS A 20 -18.93 -3.64 -22.68
C CYS A 20 -17.50 -3.96 -22.20
N ALA A 21 -16.62 -2.97 -22.16
CA ALA A 21 -15.45 -3.01 -21.32
C ALA A 21 -16.03 -2.95 -19.91
N SER A 22 -16.33 -4.12 -19.34
CA SER A 22 -16.63 -4.19 -17.92
C SER A 22 -15.46 -3.49 -17.24
N MET A 23 -15.75 -2.37 -16.59
CA MET A 23 -14.73 -1.65 -15.83
C MET A 23 -14.28 -2.60 -14.74
N MET A 24 -13.14 -3.28 -14.97
CA MET A 24 -12.60 -4.28 -14.06
C MET A 24 -12.43 -3.64 -12.69
N LYS A 25 -12.76 -4.38 -11.62
CA LYS A 25 -12.56 -3.93 -10.24
C LYS A 25 -11.11 -3.47 -10.05
N ASN A 26 -10.94 -2.39 -9.29
CA ASN A 26 -9.63 -1.85 -8.96
C ASN A 26 -9.36 -2.08 -7.48
N SER A 27 -8.22 -2.67 -7.17
CA SER A 27 -7.70 -2.75 -5.82
C SER A 27 -6.51 -1.83 -5.68
N ILE A 28 -6.29 -1.30 -4.47
CA ILE A 28 -5.22 -0.37 -4.18
C ILE A 28 -4.23 -1.01 -3.21
N SER A 29 -2.95 -0.84 -3.47
CA SER A 29 -1.92 -1.15 -2.49
C SER A 29 -0.78 -0.16 -2.57
N PHE A 30 0.01 -0.08 -1.50
CA PHE A 30 1.22 0.73 -1.50
C PHE A 30 2.34 0.02 -0.75
N ALA A 31 3.57 0.31 -1.15
CA ALA A 31 4.78 -0.07 -0.44
C ALA A 31 5.72 1.12 -0.38
N ILE A 32 6.29 1.35 0.80
CA ILE A 32 7.22 2.42 1.11
C ILE A 32 8.60 1.78 1.22
N HIS A 33 9.45 2.08 0.24
CA HIS A 33 10.85 1.69 0.22
C HIS A 33 11.66 2.78 0.93
N TYR A 34 12.45 2.37 1.92
CA TYR A 34 13.34 3.21 2.69
C TYR A 34 14.43 2.35 3.33
N ASP A 35 15.51 2.98 3.80
CA ASP A 35 16.49 2.30 4.65
C ASP A 35 15.82 1.93 5.99
N SER A 36 15.68 0.62 6.24
CA SER A 36 14.90 0.04 7.33
C SER A 36 15.13 0.73 8.69
N GLY A 37 14.04 1.00 9.40
CA GLY A 37 14.06 1.57 10.76
C GLY A 37 14.27 3.09 10.88
N LYS A 38 14.49 3.83 9.79
CA LYS A 38 14.70 5.30 9.84
C LYS A 38 13.44 6.14 10.00
N PHE A 39 12.27 5.58 9.68
CA PHE A 39 11.01 6.30 9.71
C PHE A 39 9.96 5.50 10.47
N ILE A 40 9.01 6.23 11.03
CA ILE A 40 7.80 5.71 11.65
C ILE A 40 6.58 6.33 11.01
N TYR A 41 5.44 5.65 11.11
CA TYR A 41 4.19 6.08 10.49
C TYR A 41 3.07 6.18 11.53
N LYS A 42 2.15 7.13 11.38
CA LYS A 42 0.87 7.03 12.10
C LYS A 42 0.05 5.90 11.49
N ASN A 43 -0.64 5.15 12.33
CA ASN A 43 -1.53 4.09 11.90
C ASN A 43 -2.93 4.63 11.55
N ASN A 44 -2.96 5.58 10.64
CA ASN A 44 -4.19 6.16 10.07
C ASN A 44 -4.49 5.58 8.68
N TRP A 45 -3.81 4.50 8.31
CA TRP A 45 -3.94 3.86 7.01
C TRP A 45 -5.35 3.25 6.86
N PRO A 46 -5.84 3.09 5.62
CA PRO A 46 -7.03 2.28 5.35
C PRO A 46 -6.86 0.86 5.92
N LEU A 47 -7.94 0.09 5.95
CA LEU A 47 -7.86 -1.31 6.34
C LEU A 47 -6.82 -2.04 5.48
N CYS A 48 -5.70 -2.44 6.08
CA CYS A 48 -4.64 -3.17 5.40
C CYS A 48 -4.87 -4.66 5.55
N GLY A 49 -5.24 -5.34 4.47
CA GLY A 49 -5.46 -6.78 4.42
C GLY A 49 -4.23 -7.59 4.84
N ASN A 50 -3.03 -7.05 4.63
CA ASN A 50 -1.76 -7.71 4.97
C ASN A 50 -1.41 -7.55 6.45
N PHE A 51 -2.23 -6.82 7.21
CA PHE A 51 -2.09 -6.85 8.65
C PHE A 51 -2.61 -8.19 9.16
N TYR A 52 -3.82 -8.62 8.77
CA TYR A 52 -4.45 -9.86 9.22
C TYR A 52 -3.54 -11.11 9.16
N ASP A 53 -3.64 -11.96 10.19
CA ASP A 53 -2.97 -13.25 10.18
C ASP A 53 -3.67 -14.26 9.24
N SER A 54 -3.14 -15.47 9.15
CA SER A 54 -3.69 -16.52 8.29
C SER A 54 -5.13 -16.92 8.65
N ASP A 55 -5.53 -16.68 9.89
CA ASP A 55 -6.83 -17.07 10.44
C ASP A 55 -7.85 -15.93 10.32
N GLY A 56 -7.46 -14.81 9.69
CA GLY A 56 -8.30 -13.64 9.54
C GLY A 56 -8.46 -12.84 10.83
N ASN A 57 -7.69 -13.16 11.88
CA ASN A 57 -7.70 -12.39 13.10
C ASN A 57 -6.99 -11.06 12.89
N MET A 58 -7.58 -10.04 13.49
CA MET A 58 -7.08 -8.68 13.43
C MET A 58 -5.83 -8.59 14.32
N PRO A 59 -4.64 -8.34 13.79
CA PRO A 59 -3.42 -8.40 14.58
C PRO A 59 -3.30 -7.18 15.48
N VAL A 60 -2.49 -7.34 16.52
CA VAL A 60 -2.08 -6.27 17.44
C VAL A 60 -1.65 -4.99 16.70
N LYS A 61 -1.08 -5.12 15.49
CA LYS A 61 -0.65 -4.02 14.61
C LYS A 61 -1.73 -3.02 14.23
N ARG A 62 -3.02 -3.38 14.23
CA ARG A 62 -4.10 -2.40 14.02
C ARG A 62 -4.41 -1.59 15.27
N LYS A 63 -4.11 -2.13 16.45
CA LYS A 63 -4.37 -1.48 17.74
C LYS A 63 -3.25 -0.51 18.14
N THR A 64 -2.08 -0.58 17.51
CA THR A 64 -1.00 0.37 17.75
C THR A 64 -1.30 1.71 17.08
N LYS A 65 -0.92 2.79 17.75
CA LYS A 65 -1.11 4.15 17.22
C LYS A 65 -0.09 4.48 16.13
N TYR A 66 1.09 3.88 16.22
CA TYR A 66 2.19 4.10 15.28
C TYR A 66 2.73 2.77 14.76
N LEU A 67 3.11 2.76 13.49
CA LEU A 67 3.75 1.65 12.79
C LEU A 67 5.27 1.92 12.75
N THR A 68 6.06 0.98 13.26
CA THR A 68 7.52 1.11 13.34
C THR A 68 8.28 0.14 12.45
N THR A 69 7.60 -0.89 11.93
CA THR A 69 8.20 -1.92 11.06
C THR A 69 7.41 -2.13 9.77
N ASP A 70 6.10 -1.83 9.78
CA ASP A 70 5.25 -1.97 8.60
C ASP A 70 5.47 -0.83 7.61
N SER A 71 5.59 -1.18 6.34
CA SER A 71 5.86 -0.24 5.26
C SER A 71 4.98 -0.46 4.03
N SER A 72 4.03 -1.39 4.11
CA SER A 72 3.15 -1.70 3.00
C SER A 72 1.73 -2.00 3.46
N CYS A 73 0.78 -1.72 2.58
CA CYS A 73 -0.63 -1.94 2.82
C CYS A 73 -1.30 -2.42 1.53
N LYS A 74 -2.06 -3.50 1.63
CA LYS A 74 -3.06 -3.89 0.63
C LYS A 74 -4.43 -3.46 1.12
N VAL A 75 -5.02 -2.46 0.47
CA VAL A 75 -6.30 -1.90 0.92
C VAL A 75 -7.39 -2.97 0.85
N SER A 76 -8.13 -3.09 1.94
CA SER A 76 -9.21 -4.05 2.16
C SER A 76 -10.54 -3.31 2.31
N PRO A 77 -11.66 -3.86 1.80
CA PRO A 77 -11.72 -5.10 1.02
C PRO A 77 -11.15 -4.96 -0.40
N GLU A 78 -10.84 -6.09 -1.03
CA GLU A 78 -10.46 -6.12 -2.44
C GLU A 78 -11.53 -5.46 -3.33
N GLY A 79 -11.09 -4.65 -4.30
CA GLY A 79 -12.00 -3.85 -5.14
C GLY A 79 -12.43 -2.53 -4.52
N TYR A 80 -12.07 -2.23 -3.27
CA TYR A 80 -12.30 -0.92 -2.65
C TYR A 80 -11.22 0.07 -3.08
N VAL A 81 -11.66 1.26 -3.51
CA VAL A 81 -10.83 2.39 -3.88
C VAL A 81 -11.15 3.54 -2.93
N PRO A 82 -10.27 3.88 -1.97
CA PRO A 82 -10.48 5.03 -1.11
C PRO A 82 -10.26 6.32 -1.90
N GLU A 83 -11.02 7.37 -1.57
CA GLU A 83 -10.89 8.71 -2.20
C GLU A 83 -9.49 9.29 -2.01
N GLN A 84 -8.93 9.08 -0.83
CA GLN A 84 -7.61 9.57 -0.45
C GLN A 84 -6.95 8.60 0.53
N ILE A 85 -5.63 8.51 0.46
CA ILE A 85 -4.81 7.84 1.46
C ILE A 85 -3.78 8.86 1.95
N ILE A 86 -3.79 9.14 3.25
CA ILE A 86 -2.82 10.04 3.89
C ILE A 86 -1.84 9.18 4.68
N ILE A 87 -0.57 9.20 4.28
CA ILE A 87 0.51 8.53 5.00
C ILE A 87 1.27 9.62 5.75
N GLU A 88 1.13 9.64 7.08
CA GLU A 88 1.87 10.56 7.93
C GLU A 88 3.09 9.87 8.51
N TYR A 89 4.26 10.48 8.35
CA TYR A 89 5.53 9.89 8.74
C TYR A 89 6.45 10.91 9.41
N ALA A 90 7.39 10.42 10.22
CA ALA A 90 8.43 11.24 10.82
C ALA A 90 9.76 10.47 10.86
N PRO A 91 10.92 11.17 10.78
CA PRO A 91 12.20 10.57 11.09
C PRO A 91 12.18 9.96 12.48
N TRP A 92 12.87 8.83 12.62
CA TRP A 92 12.98 8.11 13.86
C TRP A 92 14.45 7.93 14.27
N LEU A 93 14.62 7.43 15.49
CA LEU A 93 15.92 7.16 16.07
C LEU A 93 16.56 5.93 15.41
N THR A 94 17.88 5.95 15.28
CA THR A 94 18.65 4.74 14.94
C THR A 94 18.42 3.65 15.97
N TYR A 95 18.63 2.39 15.60
CA TYR A 95 18.44 1.28 16.54
C TYR A 95 19.29 1.43 17.81
N GLU A 96 20.54 1.87 17.69
CA GLU A 96 21.41 2.13 18.84
C GLU A 96 20.85 3.22 19.77
N GLU A 97 20.33 4.32 19.21
CA GLU A 97 19.67 5.37 20.00
C GLU A 97 18.37 4.88 20.64
N GLN A 98 17.63 4.01 19.96
CA GLN A 98 16.45 3.37 20.53
C GLN A 98 16.83 2.52 21.74
N ILE A 99 17.90 1.73 21.67
CA ILE A 99 18.41 0.95 22.82
C ILE A 99 18.79 1.88 23.98
N LYS A 100 19.58 2.93 23.70
CA LYS A 100 20.01 3.91 24.72
C LYS A 100 18.83 4.60 25.42
N LYS A 101 17.72 4.81 24.71
CA LYS A 101 16.50 5.43 25.26
C LYS A 101 15.47 4.43 25.81
N GLY A 102 15.75 3.13 25.78
CA GLY A 102 14.82 2.09 26.24
C GLY A 102 13.63 1.83 25.29
N TYR A 103 13.74 2.25 24.03
CA TYR A 103 12.73 2.03 22.98
C TYR A 103 13.04 0.84 22.07
N GLY A 104 14.28 0.36 22.07
CA GLY A 104 14.71 -0.80 21.29
C GLY A 104 14.75 -2.06 22.16
N VAL A 105 14.44 -3.21 21.56
CA VAL A 105 14.64 -4.52 22.20
C VAL A 105 16.10 -4.91 21.99
N PRO A 106 16.94 -5.05 23.04
CA PRO A 106 18.33 -5.48 22.92
C PRO A 106 18.45 -6.87 22.30
N GLU A 107 19.60 -7.16 21.71
CA GLU A 107 19.85 -8.42 21.00
C GLU A 107 19.69 -9.63 21.92
N GLU A 108 20.16 -9.52 23.17
CA GLU A 108 20.07 -10.56 24.18
C GLU A 108 18.61 -10.89 24.51
N LEU A 109 17.73 -9.88 24.46
CA LEU A 109 16.30 -10.03 24.70
C LEU A 109 15.52 -10.46 23.45
N ARG A 110 16.08 -10.20 22.26
CA ARG A 110 15.43 -10.52 20.97
C ARG A 110 15.22 -12.02 20.79
N TYR A 111 16.19 -12.81 21.25
CA TYR A 111 16.17 -14.28 21.14
C TYR A 111 15.93 -15.00 22.46
N ALA A 112 15.79 -14.27 23.56
CA ALA A 112 15.44 -14.87 24.83
C ALA A 112 14.01 -15.44 24.80
N ASP A 113 13.88 -16.68 25.28
CA ASP A 113 12.60 -17.36 25.44
C ASP A 113 12.08 -17.21 26.88
N GLY A 114 10.77 -17.46 27.05
CA GLY A 114 10.10 -17.42 28.34
C GLY A 114 9.23 -16.17 28.56
N GLU A 115 8.31 -16.29 29.52
CA GLU A 115 7.31 -15.27 29.83
C GLU A 115 7.93 -13.94 30.29
N GLU A 116 9.02 -14.01 31.05
CA GLU A 116 9.75 -12.82 31.50
C GLU A 116 10.33 -12.04 30.31
N ALA A 117 10.94 -12.74 29.36
CA ALA A 117 11.51 -12.13 28.16
C ALA A 117 10.42 -11.47 27.32
N GLU A 118 9.28 -12.13 27.12
CA GLU A 118 8.15 -11.57 26.38
C GLU A 118 7.56 -10.34 27.08
N THR A 119 7.40 -10.40 28.40
CA THR A 119 6.92 -9.27 29.21
C THR A 119 7.83 -8.05 29.05
N LYS A 120 9.15 -8.24 29.11
CA LYS A 120 10.12 -7.17 28.86
C LYS A 120 10.02 -6.62 27.44
N ARG A 121 9.87 -7.46 26.42
CA ARG A 121 9.68 -7.03 25.02
C ARG A 121 8.41 -6.21 24.85
N LEU A 122 7.31 -6.61 25.48
CA LEU A 122 6.04 -5.88 25.43
C LEU A 122 6.14 -4.52 26.14
N ALA A 123 6.81 -4.47 27.30
CA ALA A 123 7.05 -3.21 28.01
C ALA A 123 7.87 -2.23 27.15
N ILE A 124 8.94 -2.70 26.51
CA ILE A 124 9.76 -1.88 25.59
C ILE A 124 8.92 -1.38 24.41
N LYS A 125 8.08 -2.22 23.80
CA LYS A 125 7.17 -1.81 22.71
C LYS A 125 6.18 -0.74 23.18
N ALA A 126 5.66 -0.83 24.41
CA ALA A 126 4.78 0.19 24.97
C ALA A 126 5.54 1.52 25.18
N THR A 127 6.73 1.46 25.78
CA THR A 127 7.59 2.64 25.97
C THR A 127 8.03 3.27 24.65
N GLN A 128 8.25 2.47 23.59
CA GLN A 128 8.49 2.96 22.23
C GLN A 128 7.30 3.77 21.71
N GLN A 129 6.06 3.27 21.84
CA GLN A 129 4.86 4.00 21.42
C GLN A 129 4.70 5.32 22.18
N GLU A 130 4.97 5.33 23.50
CA GLU A 130 4.99 6.55 24.31
C GLU A 130 6.14 7.51 23.95
N GLY A 131 7.29 6.98 23.52
CA GLY A 131 8.37 7.80 22.97
C GLY A 131 7.94 8.51 21.70
N ILE A 132 7.21 7.82 20.82
CA ILE A 132 6.72 8.36 19.56
C ILE A 132 5.67 9.45 19.77
N THR A 133 4.82 9.37 20.81
CA THR A 133 3.84 10.44 21.09
C THR A 133 4.48 11.78 21.42
N LYS A 134 5.75 11.79 21.84
CA LYS A 134 6.52 13.00 22.18
C LYS A 134 7.18 13.67 20.96
N ILE A 135 7.12 13.06 19.77
CA ILE A 135 7.61 13.69 18.55
C ILE A 135 6.79 14.95 18.27
N PRO A 136 7.43 16.13 18.08
CA PRO A 136 6.71 17.37 17.83
C PRO A 136 5.91 17.29 16.53
N ALA A 137 4.74 17.92 16.51
CA ALA A 137 3.86 17.94 15.34
C ALA A 137 4.57 18.42 14.06
N THR A 138 5.52 19.33 14.19
CA THR A 138 6.32 19.91 13.08
C THR A 138 7.28 18.92 12.42
N ALA A 139 7.63 17.81 13.08
CA ALA A 139 8.47 16.77 12.49
C ALA A 139 7.68 15.80 11.58
N TRP A 140 6.35 15.81 11.68
CA TRP A 140 5.50 14.95 10.87
C TRP A 140 5.30 15.54 9.48
N LYS A 141 5.59 14.72 8.48
CA LYS A 141 5.36 14.99 7.06
C LYS A 141 4.21 14.11 6.56
N GLN A 142 3.64 14.48 5.42
CA GLN A 142 2.50 13.77 4.84
C GLN A 142 2.78 13.42 3.37
N ILE A 143 2.35 12.23 2.98
CA ILE A 143 2.22 11.80 1.58
C ILE A 143 0.73 11.60 1.32
N VAL A 144 0.23 12.26 0.28
CA VAL A 144 -1.18 12.17 -0.11
C VAL A 144 -1.28 11.40 -1.42
N LEU A 145 -1.93 10.24 -1.38
CA LEU A 145 -2.27 9.46 -2.57
C LEU A 145 -3.71 9.73 -2.96
N ILE A 146 -3.99 9.77 -4.26
CA ILE A 146 -5.33 10.00 -4.82
C ILE A 146 -5.68 8.81 -5.73
N PRO A 147 -6.11 7.67 -5.16
CA PRO A 147 -6.45 6.47 -5.93
C PRO A 147 -7.43 6.66 -7.10
N PRO A 148 -8.49 7.50 -7.00
CA PRO A 148 -9.40 7.73 -8.13
C PRO A 148 -8.68 8.26 -9.38
N LYS A 149 -7.64 9.09 -9.21
CA LYS A 149 -6.84 9.62 -10.32
C LYS A 149 -6.08 8.52 -11.06
N GLU A 150 -5.51 7.58 -10.32
CA GLU A 150 -4.79 6.44 -10.92
C GLU A 150 -5.77 5.44 -11.56
N VAL A 151 -6.96 5.26 -10.97
CA VAL A 151 -8.02 4.44 -11.58
C VAL A 151 -8.40 4.98 -12.96
N GLU A 152 -8.57 6.29 -13.10
CA GLU A 152 -8.85 6.91 -14.41
C GLU A 152 -7.65 6.79 -15.37
N LYS A 153 -6.43 7.04 -14.90
CA LYS A 153 -5.18 6.86 -15.69
C LYS A 153 -5.07 5.44 -16.28
N TYR A 154 -5.41 4.41 -15.52
CA TYR A 154 -5.31 3.01 -15.93
C TYR A 154 -6.60 2.44 -16.50
N LYS A 155 -7.67 3.22 -16.64
CA LYS A 155 -9.04 2.75 -16.94
C LYS A 155 -9.11 1.72 -18.07
N TYR A 156 -8.48 2.03 -19.21
CA TYR A 156 -8.48 1.19 -20.42
C TYR A 156 -7.27 0.25 -20.53
N GLN A 157 -6.37 0.29 -19.55
CA GLN A 157 -5.18 -0.55 -19.53
C GLN A 157 -5.49 -1.90 -18.88
N VAL A 158 -4.87 -2.93 -19.46
CA VAL A 158 -4.92 -4.31 -18.95
C VAL A 158 -3.53 -4.62 -18.39
N PRO A 159 -3.41 -5.18 -17.17
CA PRO A 159 -2.11 -5.55 -16.63
C PRO A 159 -1.39 -6.57 -17.53
N GLU A 160 -0.06 -6.45 -17.62
CA GLU A 160 0.76 -7.39 -18.39
C GLU A 160 0.83 -8.78 -17.72
N GLY A 161 1.09 -9.82 -18.52
CA GLY A 161 1.29 -11.19 -18.05
C GLY A 161 0.00 -11.96 -17.73
N LYS A 162 0.18 -13.10 -17.05
CA LYS A 162 -0.93 -13.98 -16.63
C LYS A 162 -1.56 -13.47 -15.34
N GLY A 163 -2.89 -13.50 -15.25
CA GLY A 163 -3.59 -13.21 -14.00
C GLY A 163 -5.09 -13.46 -14.05
N ASN A 164 -5.76 -13.20 -12.93
CA ASN A 164 -7.17 -13.52 -12.75
C ASN A 164 -8.07 -12.32 -13.07
N ARG A 165 -8.62 -12.30 -14.29
CA ARG A 165 -9.51 -11.24 -14.77
C ARG A 165 -10.76 -11.04 -13.89
N SER A 166 -11.27 -12.09 -13.24
CA SER A 166 -12.49 -11.99 -12.42
C SER A 166 -12.28 -11.21 -11.12
N ARG A 167 -11.02 -11.14 -10.64
CA ARG A 167 -10.64 -10.35 -9.46
C ARG A 167 -10.30 -8.90 -9.80
N GLY A 168 -10.00 -8.63 -11.06
CA GLY A 168 -9.69 -7.30 -11.56
C GLY A 168 -8.20 -6.97 -11.47
N LYS A 169 -7.89 -5.67 -11.36
CA LYS A 169 -6.55 -5.11 -11.42
C LYS A 169 -6.16 -4.43 -10.11
N GLU A 170 -4.87 -4.45 -9.80
CA GLU A 170 -4.26 -3.83 -8.62
C GLU A 170 -3.40 -2.67 -9.09
N ILE A 171 -3.68 -1.47 -8.57
CA ILE A 171 -2.82 -0.31 -8.72
C ILE A 171 -1.93 -0.26 -7.48
N HIS A 172 -0.64 -0.49 -7.70
CA HIS A 172 0.37 -0.54 -6.65
C HIS A 172 1.20 0.74 -6.66
N TYR A 173 1.18 1.49 -5.56
CA TYR A 173 2.02 2.65 -5.33
C TYR A 173 3.37 2.22 -4.76
N LEU A 174 4.45 2.56 -5.45
CA LEU A 174 5.82 2.46 -4.99
C LEU A 174 6.27 3.84 -4.51
N ILE A 175 6.44 3.98 -3.20
CA ILE A 175 6.87 5.21 -2.57
C ILE A 175 8.33 5.03 -2.18
N SER A 176 9.22 5.86 -2.72
CA SER A 176 10.63 5.89 -2.29
C SER A 176 10.82 7.07 -1.36
N LEU A 177 11.23 6.81 -0.12
CA LEU A 177 11.42 7.84 0.90
C LEU A 177 12.92 8.02 1.18
N ASN A 178 13.41 9.24 0.96
CA ASN A 178 14.80 9.61 1.18
C ASN A 178 15.04 9.99 2.66
N PRO A 179 16.29 9.90 3.16
CA PRO A 179 16.62 10.26 4.54
C PRO A 179 16.29 11.71 4.93
N ASP A 180 16.32 12.64 3.98
CA ASP A 180 15.92 14.04 4.18
C ASP A 180 14.39 14.22 4.28
N GLY A 181 13.63 13.13 4.10
CA GLY A 181 12.18 13.09 4.05
C GLY A 181 11.59 13.73 2.80
N SER A 182 12.34 13.79 1.70
CA SER A 182 11.76 13.92 0.36
C SER A 182 11.28 12.56 -0.14
N TYR A 183 10.35 12.53 -1.09
CA TYR A 183 9.82 11.28 -1.62
C TYR A 183 9.52 11.35 -3.11
N SER A 184 9.51 10.19 -3.77
CA SER A 184 8.98 9.99 -5.11
C SER A 184 7.92 8.90 -5.09
N ILE A 185 6.96 9.00 -6.02
CA ILE A 185 5.87 8.03 -6.14
C ILE A 185 5.82 7.53 -7.57
N GLU A 186 5.87 6.21 -7.74
CA GLU A 186 5.57 5.51 -8.98
C GLU A 186 4.32 4.66 -8.79
N THR A 187 3.55 4.46 -9.86
CA THR A 187 2.41 3.54 -9.86
C THR A 187 2.59 2.45 -10.90
N LYS A 188 2.29 1.21 -10.51
CA LYS A 188 2.32 0.03 -11.37
C LYS A 188 0.96 -0.66 -11.39
N LEU A 189 0.64 -1.27 -12.52
CA LEU A 189 -0.62 -1.96 -12.74
C LEU A 189 -0.38 -3.47 -12.80
N TYR A 190 -1.01 -4.21 -11.89
CA TYR A 190 -0.89 -5.66 -11.79
C TYR A 190 -2.25 -6.35 -11.88
N TRP A 191 -2.23 -7.65 -12.16
CA TRP A 191 -3.38 -8.49 -11.88
C TRP A 191 -3.52 -8.71 -10.39
N VAL A 192 -4.74 -8.65 -9.86
CA VAL A 192 -4.97 -9.00 -8.47
C VAL A 192 -4.61 -10.47 -8.25
N GLN A 193 -3.64 -10.72 -7.37
CA GLN A 193 -3.21 -12.07 -7.01
C GLN A 193 -3.89 -12.54 -5.72
N LYS A 194 -4.12 -13.87 -5.61
CA LYS A 194 -4.48 -14.47 -4.32
C LYS A 194 -3.29 -14.35 -3.38
N TYR A 195 -3.59 -14.00 -2.13
CA TYR A 195 -2.60 -13.79 -1.07
C TYR A 195 -1.47 -14.84 -1.10
N ARG A 196 -0.24 -14.30 -0.99
CA ARG A 196 1.09 -14.92 -0.77
C ARG A 196 1.76 -15.66 -1.94
N LYS A 197 2.66 -14.93 -2.61
CA LYS A 197 4.07 -15.31 -2.88
C LYS A 197 4.80 -14.04 -3.35
N ASN A 198 5.86 -13.65 -2.64
CA ASN A 198 6.89 -12.72 -3.09
C ASN A 198 6.53 -11.22 -3.08
N TRP A 199 6.51 -10.63 -1.88
CA TRP A 199 6.77 -9.19 -1.71
C TRP A 199 7.74 -9.05 -0.53
N ASN A 200 8.96 -9.54 -0.74
CA ASN A 200 10.17 -9.16 -0.03
C ASN A 200 11.11 -8.54 -1.05
#